data_AF-A0A1A8FT35-F1
#
_entry.id   AF-A0A1A8FT35-F1
#
_cell.length_a   1.000
_cell.length_b   1.000
_cell.length_c   1.000
_cell.angle_alpha   90.00
_cell.angle_beta   90.00
_cell.angle_gamma   90.00
#
_symmetry.space_group_name_H-M   'P 1'
#
loop_
_entity.id
_entity.type
_entity.pdbx_description
1 polymer ?
#
loop_
_entity_poly.entity_id
_entity_poly.type
_entity_poly.pdbx_seq_one_letter_code
_entity_poly.pdbx_strand_id
1 'polypeptide(L)'
;MNGNNFDRAPGAGRTRNAPSDLGFVSNTGDEDTANKMFSPREPLRQPRTTPPLVENNGASASSSSAGADYSQQSVSFNYASLSGGRNSADFLVKSSTLSANAPEFVPFGSSSNEEPAYYDDSESYYPDFSLADMVTEFLGHLSSSPGSFEVDVEHIASILNSCVVTEELLKELVELIFTQSTSIPNFSYTGARLCNYLSHHLAYTSPSGSFRQLLLQRCHTEYGKRDAVVGGEPDIQKKFHSFVLFLGELYLHLEIKSSKGPPNRADVLLTALKDLLDSLLSVSVDANLICAVKLLKLTGSVLDDAWKKGGKPYMDKLIQRIETVLLDATCSRDVRQMLLKLVELRSSDWGRVCAAAAASNATPDNDPNYFMNEPTFYTEDGTPFTAADPGEFMYKCLNYTQKVQKK
;
A
#
# COMPACT_ATOMS: atom_id res chain seq x y z
N MET A 1 20.35 -71.21 33.77
CA MET A 1 20.64 -69.86 33.26
C MET A 1 20.16 -69.83 31.81
N ASN A 2 18.86 -69.69 31.51
CA ASN A 2 17.92 -68.62 31.83
C ASN A 2 18.37 -67.27 31.21
N GLY A 3 17.77 -66.73 30.15
CA GLY A 3 16.85 -67.34 29.16
C GLY A 3 15.58 -66.53 28.85
N ASN A 4 15.10 -66.63 27.60
CA ASN A 4 13.77 -66.28 27.07
C ASN A 4 13.34 -64.79 27.05
N ASN A 5 12.40 -64.34 26.19
CA ASN A 5 12.07 -64.66 24.78
C ASN A 5 10.95 -63.71 24.28
N PHE A 6 10.95 -63.27 23.01
CA PHE A 6 9.81 -62.61 22.32
C PHE A 6 9.24 -61.32 23.01
N ASP A 7 8.24 -60.56 22.53
CA ASP A 7 7.40 -60.52 21.31
C ASP A 7 7.16 -58.99 21.00
N ARG A 8 7.22 -58.46 19.76
CA ARG A 8 6.16 -58.42 18.71
C ARG A 8 4.94 -57.52 19.04
N ALA A 9 4.77 -56.46 18.25
CA ALA A 9 3.49 -55.75 18.14
C ALA A 9 2.51 -56.51 17.22
N PRO A 10 1.21 -56.57 17.57
CA PRO A 10 0.19 -55.99 16.68
C PRO A 10 -1.04 -55.44 17.42
N GLY A 11 -1.93 -54.70 16.74
CA GLY A 11 -3.27 -54.41 17.29
C GLY A 11 -4.04 -53.24 16.70
N ALA A 12 -4.46 -53.30 15.43
CA ALA A 12 -5.48 -52.39 14.92
C ALA A 12 -6.89 -52.89 15.35
N GLY A 13 -7.63 -52.09 16.12
CA GLY A 13 -8.96 -52.45 16.63
C GLY A 13 -10.01 -51.38 16.32
N ARG A 14 -10.89 -51.65 15.35
CA ARG A 14 -12.11 -50.85 15.11
C ARG A 14 -13.27 -51.39 15.94
N THR A 15 -13.88 -50.54 16.79
CA THR A 15 -15.28 -50.71 17.21
C THR A 15 -15.96 -49.35 17.38
N ARG A 16 -17.09 -49.15 16.70
CA ARG A 16 -18.13 -48.23 17.17
C ARG A 16 -18.82 -48.90 18.38
N ASN A 17 -19.29 -48.10 19.35
CA ASN A 17 -20.72 -48.05 19.76
C ASN A 17 -20.91 -47.30 21.10
N ALA A 18 -21.80 -46.32 21.08
CA ALA A 18 -22.77 -46.10 22.17
C ALA A 18 -24.00 -47.01 21.89
N PRO A 19 -25.01 -47.18 22.78
CA PRO A 19 -25.29 -46.41 24.01
C PRO A 19 -25.63 -47.28 25.24
N SER A 20 -26.02 -46.65 26.36
CA SER A 20 -27.31 -46.90 27.05
C SER A 20 -27.50 -45.94 28.24
N ASP A 21 -28.75 -45.83 28.69
CA ASP A 21 -29.27 -44.84 29.66
C ASP A 21 -29.45 -45.43 31.08
N LEU A 22 -30.07 -44.65 32.00
CA LEU A 22 -30.48 -44.96 33.39
C LEU A 22 -29.42 -44.66 34.48
N GLY A 23 -29.72 -43.90 35.54
CA GLY A 23 -30.98 -43.18 35.84
C GLY A 23 -30.94 -42.26 37.08
N PHE A 24 -32.04 -41.53 37.25
CA PHE A 24 -32.38 -40.53 38.30
C PHE A 24 -32.09 -41.01 39.76
N VAL A 25 -31.95 -40.15 40.79
CA VAL A 25 -32.97 -39.26 41.39
C VAL A 25 -32.31 -38.15 42.27
N SER A 26 -32.76 -36.88 42.14
CA SER A 26 -32.84 -35.74 43.13
C SER A 26 -31.74 -35.50 44.20
N ASN A 27 -31.42 -34.28 44.66
CA ASN A 27 -31.87 -32.89 44.40
C ASN A 27 -30.70 -31.93 44.84
N THR A 28 -30.71 -30.59 44.92
CA THR A 28 -31.69 -29.47 44.86
C THR A 28 -30.87 -28.20 44.54
N GLY A 29 -31.47 -27.11 44.02
CA GLY A 29 -30.89 -25.75 44.12
C GLY A 29 -30.88 -24.91 42.83
N ASP A 30 -32.01 -24.25 42.59
CA ASP A 30 -32.27 -22.94 41.94
C ASP A 30 -31.14 -22.33 41.05
N GLU A 31 -31.36 -22.30 39.73
CA GLU A 31 -31.86 -21.13 38.95
C GLU A 31 -30.77 -20.13 38.53
N ASP A 32 -30.37 -20.17 37.24
CA ASP A 32 -30.76 -19.10 36.32
C ASP A 32 -30.74 -19.57 34.85
N THR A 33 -31.50 -18.89 33.98
CA THR A 33 -31.70 -19.22 32.54
C THR A 33 -31.47 -17.97 31.68
N ALA A 34 -31.05 -18.00 30.42
CA ALA A 34 -30.83 -19.12 29.50
C ALA A 34 -29.67 -18.80 28.54
N ASN A 35 -28.81 -19.79 28.26
CA ASN A 35 -27.65 -19.62 27.39
C ASN A 35 -27.84 -20.35 26.05
N LYS A 36 -28.55 -19.71 25.09
CA LYS A 36 -28.69 -20.16 23.69
C LYS A 36 -29.38 -19.13 22.79
N MET A 37 -28.63 -18.45 21.92
CA MET A 37 -29.05 -18.18 20.54
C MET A 37 -27.81 -18.02 19.64
N PHE A 38 -27.51 -19.05 18.86
CA PHE A 38 -26.66 -18.93 17.68
C PHE A 38 -27.50 -18.30 16.56
N SER A 39 -27.23 -17.06 16.19
CA SER A 39 -27.83 -16.45 15.00
C SER A 39 -27.16 -17.02 13.74
N PRO A 40 -27.88 -17.69 12.83
CA PRO A 40 -27.34 -18.02 11.52
C PRO A 40 -27.11 -16.72 10.73
N ARG A 41 -26.02 -16.67 9.95
CA ARG A 41 -25.69 -15.49 9.11
C ARG A 41 -26.75 -15.31 8.02
N GLU A 42 -27.27 -14.09 7.87
CA GLU A 42 -28.06 -13.73 6.67
C GLU A 42 -27.22 -13.89 5.40
N PRO A 43 -27.80 -14.39 4.29
CA PRO A 43 -27.16 -14.35 2.98
C PRO A 43 -26.89 -12.92 2.51
N LEU A 44 -25.77 -12.72 1.80
CA LEU A 44 -25.40 -11.43 1.21
C LEU A 44 -26.46 -10.99 0.18
N ARG A 45 -26.90 -9.73 0.26
CA ARG A 45 -27.82 -9.14 -0.72
C ARG A 45 -27.10 -8.98 -2.07
N GLN A 46 -27.75 -9.45 -3.14
CA GLN A 46 -27.28 -9.23 -4.51
C GLN A 46 -27.43 -7.76 -4.93
N PRO A 47 -26.58 -7.25 -5.85
CA PRO A 47 -26.69 -5.87 -6.34
C PRO A 47 -28.01 -5.63 -7.07
N ARG A 48 -28.59 -4.44 -6.89
CA ARG A 48 -29.84 -4.04 -7.57
C ARG A 48 -29.57 -3.80 -9.06
N THR A 49 -30.25 -4.55 -9.90
CA THR A 49 -30.39 -4.27 -11.34
C THR A 49 -31.27 -3.04 -11.57
N THR A 50 -31.21 -2.49 -12.78
CA THR A 50 -31.95 -1.30 -13.23
C THR A 50 -33.47 -1.50 -13.21
N PRO A 51 -34.26 -0.41 -13.06
CA PRO A 51 -35.71 -0.47 -13.21
C PRO A 51 -36.10 -0.78 -14.67
N PRO A 52 -37.26 -1.43 -14.91
CA PRO A 52 -37.67 -1.85 -16.24
C PRO A 52 -38.21 -0.68 -17.08
N LEU A 53 -38.02 -0.79 -18.40
CA LEU A 53 -38.72 0.00 -19.40
C LEU A 53 -40.22 -0.35 -19.37
N VAL A 54 -41.10 0.65 -19.41
CA VAL A 54 -42.54 0.47 -19.62
C VAL A 54 -42.95 1.18 -20.90
N GLU A 55 -43.17 0.41 -21.97
CA GLU A 55 -43.85 0.90 -23.16
C GLU A 55 -45.36 0.89 -22.94
N ASN A 56 -46.06 1.96 -23.33
CA ASN A 56 -47.21 1.80 -24.22
C ASN A 56 -47.46 3.07 -25.06
N ASN A 57 -48.21 2.90 -26.14
CA ASN A 57 -48.33 3.81 -27.27
C ASN A 57 -49.39 4.92 -27.06
N GLY A 58 -49.22 6.07 -27.74
CA GLY A 58 -50.05 7.26 -27.51
C GLY A 58 -50.22 8.27 -28.66
N ALA A 59 -49.93 7.90 -29.92
CA ALA A 59 -50.33 8.60 -31.16
C ALA A 59 -49.81 10.03 -31.50
N SER A 60 -49.19 10.11 -32.68
CA SER A 60 -49.39 11.14 -33.73
C SER A 60 -48.75 12.54 -33.67
N ALA A 61 -47.90 12.76 -34.70
CA ALA A 61 -47.90 13.89 -35.65
C ALA A 61 -46.93 15.09 -35.50
N SER A 62 -46.09 15.21 -36.54
CA SER A 62 -45.66 16.42 -37.27
C SER A 62 -44.69 17.47 -36.67
N SER A 63 -43.56 17.60 -37.39
CA SER A 63 -42.96 18.83 -37.97
C SER A 63 -42.20 19.86 -37.09
N SER A 64 -40.91 20.07 -37.45
CA SER A 64 -40.18 21.35 -37.69
C SER A 64 -40.49 22.61 -36.84
N SER A 65 -39.52 23.46 -36.44
CA SER A 65 -38.07 23.56 -36.75
C SER A 65 -37.39 24.72 -36.00
N ALA A 66 -36.05 24.70 -35.93
CA ALA A 66 -35.15 25.80 -35.50
C ALA A 66 -35.22 26.19 -34.00
N GLY A 67 -34.16 26.75 -33.40
CA GLY A 67 -32.86 27.16 -33.97
C GLY A 67 -31.75 27.27 -32.93
N ALA A 68 -30.80 28.19 -33.17
CA ALA A 68 -29.63 28.49 -32.33
C ALA A 68 -30.02 29.06 -30.93
N ASP A 69 -29.13 29.24 -29.95
CA ASP A 69 -27.68 29.45 -30.06
C ASP A 69 -26.85 29.02 -28.82
N TYR A 70 -25.55 29.31 -28.86
CA TYR A 70 -24.47 28.88 -27.97
C TYR A 70 -24.38 29.58 -26.60
N SER A 71 -23.46 29.03 -25.78
CA SER A 71 -22.81 29.62 -24.60
C SER A 71 -23.68 29.77 -23.34
N GLN A 72 -23.41 28.97 -22.30
CA GLN A 72 -22.30 29.12 -21.34
C GLN A 72 -22.37 30.42 -20.53
N GLN A 73 -22.67 30.28 -19.23
CA GLN A 73 -21.66 30.66 -18.24
C GLN A 73 -21.73 29.80 -16.98
N SER A 74 -20.56 29.54 -16.42
CA SER A 74 -20.34 28.72 -15.23
C SER A 74 -20.76 29.45 -13.95
N VAL A 75 -21.26 28.69 -12.98
CA VAL A 75 -21.37 29.15 -11.58
C VAL A 75 -20.52 28.23 -10.72
N SER A 76 -19.43 28.80 -10.17
CA SER A 76 -18.87 28.35 -8.90
C SER A 76 -19.12 29.49 -7.90
N PHE A 77 -20.10 29.29 -7.02
CA PHE A 77 -19.84 28.78 -5.67
C PHE A 77 -18.97 29.71 -4.83
N ASN A 78 -19.55 30.26 -3.78
CA ASN A 78 -18.84 30.26 -2.52
C ASN A 78 -19.76 29.98 -1.32
N TYR A 79 -19.13 29.47 -0.28
CA TYR A 79 -19.72 28.67 0.79
C TYR A 79 -20.80 29.35 1.66
N ALA A 80 -21.72 28.52 2.15
CA ALA A 80 -22.45 28.77 3.39
C ALA A 80 -21.45 28.96 4.56
N SER A 81 -21.73 29.73 5.61
CA SER A 81 -22.85 29.39 6.50
C SER A 81 -23.23 30.51 7.45
N LEU A 82 -24.54 30.65 7.68
CA LEU A 82 -25.05 30.99 9.01
C LEU A 82 -26.13 29.98 9.41
N SER A 83 -26.10 29.58 10.68
CA SER A 83 -26.98 28.57 11.25
C SER A 83 -28.30 29.17 11.73
N GLY A 84 -29.40 28.56 11.29
CA GLY A 84 -30.65 28.49 12.08
C GLY A 84 -31.65 29.64 11.93
N GLY A 85 -32.91 29.26 11.67
CA GLY A 85 -34.03 29.93 12.32
C GLY A 85 -34.93 30.85 11.48
N ARG A 86 -35.69 30.25 10.55
CA ARG A 86 -37.15 30.48 10.40
C ARG A 86 -37.70 31.89 10.78
N ASN A 87 -38.10 32.68 9.79
CA ASN A 87 -39.50 32.71 9.31
C ASN A 87 -39.65 33.66 8.10
N SER A 88 -40.87 33.79 7.56
CA SER A 88 -41.12 34.19 6.16
C SER A 88 -41.81 35.55 5.98
N ALA A 89 -41.48 36.19 4.85
CA ALA A 89 -42.22 37.20 4.10
C ALA A 89 -42.50 38.60 4.70
N ASP A 90 -42.16 39.60 3.88
CA ASP A 90 -42.84 40.89 3.66
C ASP A 90 -43.25 41.76 4.87
N PHE A 91 -42.43 42.78 5.17
CA PHE A 91 -42.75 44.20 4.89
C PHE A 91 -41.69 45.13 5.53
N LEU A 92 -40.85 45.80 4.72
CA LEU A 92 -40.34 47.17 4.97
C LEU A 92 -39.33 47.61 3.88
N VAL A 93 -39.84 48.33 2.87
CA VAL A 93 -39.02 49.28 2.08
C VAL A 93 -39.09 50.63 2.77
N LYS A 94 -37.97 51.38 2.72
CA LYS A 94 -37.58 52.58 3.50
C LYS A 94 -36.76 52.20 4.74
N SER A 95 -35.58 52.76 5.00
CA SER A 95 -34.95 53.95 4.38
C SER A 95 -33.43 53.81 4.19
N SER A 96 -32.95 54.14 2.99
CA SER A 96 -31.53 54.46 2.73
C SER A 96 -31.45 55.82 2.04
N THR A 97 -30.74 56.77 2.66
CA THR A 97 -30.58 58.14 2.19
C THR A 97 -29.21 58.34 1.55
N LEU A 98 -29.05 57.90 0.31
CA LEU A 98 -27.86 58.16 -0.51
C LEU A 98 -28.32 58.85 -1.81
N SER A 99 -27.75 60.02 -2.09
CA SER A 99 -28.10 60.86 -3.23
C SER A 99 -27.20 60.55 -4.43
N ALA A 100 -27.79 60.45 -5.63
CA ALA A 100 -27.06 60.17 -6.87
C ALA A 100 -26.23 61.36 -7.39
N ASN A 101 -26.26 62.53 -6.73
CA ASN A 101 -25.55 63.75 -7.13
C ASN A 101 -24.40 64.08 -6.17
N ALA A 102 -23.39 63.20 -6.09
CA ALA A 102 -22.13 63.47 -5.38
C ALA A 102 -21.11 64.13 -6.35
N PRO A 103 -20.54 65.32 -6.03
CA PRO A 103 -19.81 66.13 -7.01
C PRO A 103 -18.35 65.71 -7.28
N GLU A 104 -17.87 64.59 -6.72
CA GLU A 104 -16.48 64.12 -6.92
C GLU A 104 -16.28 63.31 -8.22
N PHE A 105 -17.35 63.03 -8.95
CA PHE A 105 -17.31 62.24 -10.19
C PHE A 105 -16.96 63.10 -11.43
N VAL A 106 -15.76 63.70 -11.46
CA VAL A 106 -15.29 64.52 -12.59
C VAL A 106 -13.85 64.19 -12.99
N PRO A 107 -13.62 63.34 -14.02
CA PRO A 107 -12.31 63.14 -14.60
C PRO A 107 -11.93 64.33 -15.50
N PHE A 108 -11.24 65.33 -14.94
CA PHE A 108 -10.67 66.43 -15.71
C PHE A 108 -9.39 65.99 -16.42
N GLY A 109 -9.41 65.94 -17.75
CA GLY A 109 -8.21 65.78 -18.57
C GLY A 109 -7.79 67.10 -19.23
N SER A 110 -6.48 67.35 -19.35
CA SER A 110 -5.86 68.18 -20.41
C SER A 110 -4.34 67.99 -20.46
N SER A 111 -3.89 67.29 -21.51
CA SER A 111 -2.62 67.46 -22.25
C SER A 111 -1.34 67.91 -21.53
N SER A 112 -0.33 67.04 -21.57
CA SER A 112 0.97 67.39 -22.16
C SER A 112 1.32 66.34 -23.21
N ASN A 113 1.92 66.76 -24.34
CA ASN A 113 2.40 65.82 -25.37
C ASN A 113 3.82 65.38 -25.01
N GLU A 114 4.00 64.11 -24.66
CA GLU A 114 5.31 63.44 -24.75
C GLU A 114 5.18 62.15 -25.58
N GLU A 115 6.30 61.76 -26.16
CA GLU A 115 6.41 60.77 -27.24
C GLU A 115 6.06 59.36 -26.75
N PRO A 116 5.33 58.53 -27.53
CA PRO A 116 4.99 57.16 -27.13
C PRO A 116 6.22 56.26 -27.21
N ALA A 117 7.06 56.32 -26.19
CA ALA A 117 7.95 55.22 -25.85
C ALA A 117 7.09 53.96 -25.73
N TYR A 118 7.36 52.96 -26.59
CA TYR A 118 6.77 51.64 -26.45
C TYR A 118 7.30 51.02 -25.16
N TYR A 119 6.54 51.17 -24.08
CA TYR A 119 6.66 50.30 -22.91
C TYR A 119 6.21 48.91 -23.35
N ASP A 120 7.18 48.00 -23.44
CA ASP A 120 6.93 46.58 -23.65
C ASP A 120 6.33 46.00 -22.37
N ASP A 121 5.03 46.24 -22.17
CA ASP A 121 4.23 45.71 -21.06
C ASP A 121 3.92 44.22 -21.28
N SER A 122 4.98 43.48 -21.57
CA SER A 122 5.07 42.01 -21.58
C SER A 122 5.97 41.55 -20.43
N GLU A 123 5.85 42.19 -19.27
CA GLU A 123 6.20 41.59 -17.97
C GLU A 123 5.37 40.32 -17.82
N SER A 124 5.99 39.23 -18.27
CA SER A 124 5.38 37.94 -18.48
C SER A 124 4.91 37.37 -17.14
N TYR A 125 3.60 37.47 -16.87
CA TYR A 125 2.92 36.96 -15.68
C TYR A 125 2.84 35.42 -15.65
N TYR A 126 3.96 34.76 -15.90
CA TYR A 126 4.21 33.38 -15.52
C TYR A 126 4.68 33.41 -14.06
N PRO A 127 4.01 32.73 -13.12
CA PRO A 127 4.53 32.54 -11.79
C PRO A 127 5.89 31.85 -11.87
N ASP A 128 6.89 32.40 -11.18
CA ASP A 128 8.24 31.86 -11.10
C ASP A 128 8.21 30.57 -10.26
N PHE A 129 7.85 29.46 -10.91
CA PHE A 129 7.51 28.20 -10.27
C PHE A 129 8.74 27.58 -9.62
N SER A 130 8.79 27.56 -8.29
CA SER A 130 9.95 27.03 -7.58
C SER A 130 10.05 25.52 -7.71
N LEU A 131 11.27 24.99 -7.51
CA LEU A 131 11.49 23.54 -7.43
C LEU A 131 10.63 22.92 -6.31
N ALA A 132 10.44 23.64 -5.19
CA ALA A 132 9.59 23.21 -4.09
C ALA A 132 8.11 23.10 -4.47
N ASP A 133 7.56 24.05 -5.24
CA ASP A 133 6.16 24.02 -5.70
C ASP A 133 5.94 22.85 -6.67
N MET A 134 6.79 22.74 -7.68
CA MET A 134 6.75 21.69 -8.70
C MET A 134 6.89 20.28 -8.09
N VAL A 135 7.84 20.08 -7.18
CA VAL A 135 8.00 18.81 -6.47
C VAL A 135 6.81 18.54 -5.56
N THR A 136 6.24 19.56 -4.92
CA THR A 136 5.03 19.39 -4.08
C THR A 136 3.82 18.96 -4.92
N GLU A 137 3.65 19.52 -6.12
CA GLU A 137 2.62 19.11 -7.08
C GLU A 137 2.80 17.65 -7.53
N PHE A 138 3.99 17.29 -8.02
CA PHE A 138 4.28 15.91 -8.47
C PHE A 138 4.07 14.87 -7.36
N LEU A 139 4.52 15.16 -6.13
CA LEU A 139 4.34 14.24 -5.01
C LEU A 139 2.90 14.21 -4.50
N GLY A 140 2.17 15.33 -4.58
CA GLY A 140 0.74 15.40 -4.27
C GLY A 140 -0.12 14.59 -5.25
N HIS A 141 0.20 14.66 -6.54
CA HIS A 141 -0.40 13.84 -7.59
C HIS A 141 -0.09 12.35 -7.38
N LEU A 142 1.18 11.97 -7.21
CA LEU A 142 1.58 10.58 -6.93
C LEU A 142 1.01 10.04 -5.60
N SER A 143 0.69 10.91 -4.63
CA SER A 143 0.01 10.51 -3.39
C SER A 143 -1.51 10.36 -3.55
N SER A 144 -2.10 11.00 -4.54
CA SER A 144 -3.54 10.92 -4.86
C SER A 144 -3.83 9.77 -5.84
N SER A 145 -2.90 9.54 -6.76
CA SER A 145 -2.98 8.60 -7.89
C SER A 145 -1.80 7.61 -7.89
N PRO A 146 -1.53 6.84 -6.82
CA PRO A 146 -0.35 5.96 -6.75
C PRO A 146 -0.29 4.87 -7.83
N GLY A 147 -1.41 4.59 -8.52
CA GLY A 147 -1.51 3.66 -9.65
C GLY A 147 -1.21 4.27 -11.04
N SER A 148 -0.86 5.55 -11.14
CA SER A 148 -0.35 6.18 -12.38
C SER A 148 1.17 6.34 -12.40
N PHE A 149 1.86 5.91 -11.33
CA PHE A 149 3.32 6.02 -11.16
C PHE A 149 4.10 5.54 -12.39
N GLU A 150 3.72 4.39 -12.97
CA GLU A 150 4.35 3.79 -14.14
C GLU A 150 4.27 4.66 -15.42
N VAL A 151 3.29 5.56 -15.50
CA VAL A 151 3.10 6.48 -16.62
C VAL A 151 3.78 7.83 -16.34
N ASP A 152 3.63 8.34 -15.12
CA ASP A 152 4.02 9.71 -14.77
C ASP A 152 5.52 9.84 -14.44
N VAL A 153 6.16 8.77 -13.94
CA VAL A 153 7.54 8.86 -13.40
C VAL A 153 8.59 9.21 -14.47
N GLU A 154 8.37 8.81 -15.73
CA GLU A 154 9.23 9.23 -16.86
C GLU A 154 9.14 10.74 -17.10
N HIS A 155 7.91 11.29 -17.10
CA HIS A 155 7.66 12.72 -17.31
C HIS A 155 8.22 13.56 -16.15
N ILE A 156 7.92 13.16 -14.91
CA ILE A 156 8.43 13.79 -13.68
C ILE A 156 9.97 13.84 -13.69
N ALA A 157 10.63 12.72 -14.01
CA ALA A 157 12.09 12.69 -14.09
C ALA A 157 12.66 13.52 -15.26
N SER A 158 11.94 13.63 -16.39
CA SER A 158 12.35 14.48 -17.52
C SER A 158 12.36 15.97 -17.15
N ILE A 159 11.30 16.43 -16.45
CA ILE A 159 11.23 17.81 -15.95
C ILE A 159 12.30 18.04 -14.87
N LEU A 160 12.45 17.13 -13.90
CA LEU A 160 13.49 17.26 -12.87
C LEU A 160 14.91 17.30 -13.42
N ASN A 161 15.21 16.59 -14.52
CA ASN A 161 16.50 16.69 -15.22
C ASN A 161 16.73 18.06 -15.91
N SER A 162 15.64 18.78 -16.22
CA SER A 162 15.70 20.11 -16.84
C SER A 162 15.85 21.22 -15.79
N CYS A 163 15.31 21.02 -14.59
CA CYS A 163 15.39 21.97 -13.47
C CYS A 163 16.65 21.77 -12.60
N VAL A 164 17.04 20.53 -12.28
CA VAL A 164 18.10 20.24 -11.31
C VAL A 164 19.48 20.27 -11.97
N VAL A 165 19.99 21.50 -12.15
CA VAL A 165 21.27 21.79 -12.81
C VAL A 165 22.41 22.20 -11.86
N THR A 166 22.13 22.33 -10.54
CA THR A 166 23.15 22.66 -9.52
C THR A 166 23.13 21.71 -8.33
N GLU A 167 24.19 21.76 -7.51
CA GLU A 167 24.32 20.95 -6.30
C GLU A 167 23.31 21.36 -5.21
N GLU A 168 22.94 22.62 -5.15
CA GLU A 168 21.95 23.19 -4.24
C GLU A 168 20.56 22.63 -4.56
N LEU A 169 20.15 22.70 -5.83
CA LEU A 169 18.88 22.16 -6.31
C LEU A 169 18.80 20.63 -6.15
N LEU A 170 19.93 19.92 -6.29
CA LEU A 170 19.97 18.47 -6.06
C LEU A 170 19.77 18.12 -4.57
N LYS A 171 20.34 18.92 -3.65
CA LYS A 171 20.13 18.78 -2.20
C LYS A 171 18.70 19.15 -1.81
N GLU A 172 18.14 20.20 -2.39
CA GLU A 172 16.76 20.63 -2.19
C GLU A 172 15.77 19.54 -2.62
N LEU A 173 15.93 18.96 -3.82
CA LEU A 173 15.12 17.84 -4.31
C LEU A 173 15.15 16.64 -3.34
N VAL A 174 16.33 16.31 -2.80
CA VAL A 174 16.49 15.23 -1.81
C VAL A 174 15.73 15.56 -0.51
N GLU A 175 15.82 16.79 -0.01
CA GLU A 175 15.14 17.21 1.22
C GLU A 175 13.61 17.23 1.06
N LEU A 176 13.11 17.73 -0.08
CA LEU A 176 11.69 17.77 -0.41
C LEU A 176 11.10 16.35 -0.48
N ILE A 177 11.70 15.46 -1.26
CA ILE A 177 11.23 14.06 -1.39
C ILE A 177 11.34 13.31 -0.06
N PHE A 178 12.43 13.50 0.70
CA PHE A 178 12.60 12.90 2.02
C PHE A 178 11.51 13.38 3.01
N THR A 179 11.28 14.69 3.06
CA THR A 179 10.30 15.31 3.96
C THR A 179 8.90 14.82 3.65
N GLN A 180 8.53 14.77 2.37
CA GLN A 180 7.20 14.29 1.96
C GLN A 180 7.02 12.79 2.24
N SER A 181 8.02 11.96 1.93
CA SER A 181 8.01 10.50 2.14
C SER A 181 7.95 10.08 3.62
N THR A 182 8.26 11.00 4.53
CA THR A 182 8.20 10.81 5.99
C THR A 182 7.07 11.60 6.66
N SER A 183 6.41 12.53 5.94
CA SER A 183 5.31 13.35 6.48
C SER A 183 3.92 12.89 6.00
N ILE A 184 3.77 12.46 4.74
CA ILE A 184 2.47 12.03 4.20
C ILE A 184 2.19 10.56 4.57
N PRO A 185 1.05 10.26 5.22
CA PRO A 185 0.64 8.88 5.50
C PRO A 185 0.52 8.03 4.23
N ASN A 186 1.00 6.78 4.29
CA ASN A 186 0.98 5.79 3.20
C ASN A 186 1.84 6.13 1.96
N PHE A 187 2.38 7.34 1.83
CA PHE A 187 3.20 7.73 0.66
C PHE A 187 4.60 7.10 0.65
N SER A 188 5.10 6.60 1.80
CA SER A 188 6.48 6.10 1.94
C SER A 188 6.87 5.00 0.94
N TYR A 189 5.92 4.17 0.50
CA TYR A 189 6.11 3.19 -0.59
C TYR A 189 6.39 3.89 -1.93
N THR A 190 5.50 4.79 -2.36
CA THR A 190 5.62 5.57 -3.60
C THR A 190 6.86 6.45 -3.60
N GLY A 191 7.18 7.08 -2.46
CA GLY A 191 8.42 7.83 -2.24
C GLY A 191 9.67 6.98 -2.37
N ALA A 192 9.69 5.75 -1.82
CA ALA A 192 10.82 4.83 -1.98
C ALA A 192 10.99 4.37 -3.44
N ARG A 193 9.88 4.12 -4.17
CA ARG A 193 9.92 3.84 -5.61
C ARG A 193 10.46 5.02 -6.42
N LEU A 194 10.00 6.24 -6.13
CA LEU A 194 10.51 7.45 -6.78
C LEU A 194 12.00 7.65 -6.51
N CYS A 195 12.44 7.47 -5.26
CA CYS A 195 13.86 7.52 -4.89
C CYS A 195 14.70 6.50 -5.68
N ASN A 196 14.22 5.27 -5.86
CA ASN A 196 14.91 4.28 -6.69
C ASN A 196 14.97 4.70 -8.17
N TYR A 197 13.88 5.24 -8.71
CA TYR A 197 13.84 5.71 -10.09
C TYR A 197 14.80 6.88 -10.33
N LEU A 198 14.71 7.95 -9.52
CA LEU A 198 15.59 9.12 -9.61
C LEU A 198 17.07 8.76 -9.37
N SER A 199 17.37 7.74 -8.56
CA SER A 199 18.73 7.21 -8.38
C SER A 199 19.37 6.61 -9.64
N HIS A 200 18.57 6.36 -10.68
CA HIS A 200 18.99 5.78 -11.96
C HIS A 200 18.73 6.68 -13.18
N HIS A 201 17.81 7.64 -13.06
CA HIS A 201 17.33 8.47 -14.18
C HIS A 201 17.64 9.98 -14.05
N LEU A 202 18.20 10.45 -12.93
CA LEU A 202 18.80 11.79 -12.88
C LEU A 202 20.20 11.76 -13.49
N ALA A 203 20.44 12.60 -14.50
CA ALA A 203 21.71 12.75 -15.19
C ALA A 203 22.69 13.65 -14.40
N TYR A 204 22.18 14.65 -13.68
CA TYR A 204 23.03 15.54 -12.88
C TYR A 204 23.64 14.80 -11.69
N THR A 205 24.96 14.88 -11.55
CA THR A 205 25.73 14.34 -10.42
C THR A 205 26.62 15.46 -9.87
N SER A 206 26.44 15.78 -8.60
CA SER A 206 27.22 16.82 -7.91
C SER A 206 28.60 16.28 -7.51
N PRO A 207 29.61 17.16 -7.34
CA PRO A 207 30.89 16.82 -6.69
C PRO A 207 30.74 16.17 -5.31
N SER A 208 29.70 16.52 -4.55
CA SER A 208 29.36 15.90 -3.26
C SER A 208 28.68 14.53 -3.39
N GLY A 209 28.12 14.20 -4.56
CA GLY A 209 27.60 12.88 -4.90
C GLY A 209 26.41 12.87 -5.86
N SER A 210 26.02 11.66 -6.25
CA SER A 210 24.74 11.39 -6.92
C SER A 210 23.56 11.55 -5.97
N PHE A 211 22.35 11.70 -6.51
CA PHE A 211 21.08 11.71 -5.76
C PHE A 211 21.01 10.61 -4.68
N ARG A 212 21.44 9.38 -5.02
CA ARG A 212 21.45 8.25 -4.08
C ARG A 212 22.39 8.45 -2.89
N GLN A 213 23.55 9.06 -3.10
CA GLN A 213 24.52 9.30 -2.02
C GLN A 213 24.00 10.39 -1.07
N LEU A 214 23.44 11.47 -1.62
CA LEU A 214 22.82 12.55 -0.84
C LEU A 214 21.59 12.06 -0.07
N LEU A 215 20.74 11.22 -0.68
CA LEU A 215 19.62 10.57 0.01
C LEU A 215 20.09 9.68 1.17
N LEU A 216 21.10 8.83 0.96
CA LEU A 216 21.64 7.97 2.02
C LEU A 216 22.32 8.79 3.14
N GLN A 217 22.98 9.89 2.81
CA GLN A 217 23.50 10.86 3.78
C GLN A 217 22.37 11.52 4.58
N ARG A 218 21.27 11.91 3.92
CA ARG A 218 20.10 12.51 4.58
C ARG A 218 19.40 11.53 5.53
N CYS A 219 19.28 10.25 5.12
CA CYS A 219 18.81 9.16 5.97
C CYS A 219 19.75 8.91 7.16
N HIS A 220 21.07 8.98 6.97
CA HIS A 220 22.05 8.82 8.05
C HIS A 220 21.93 9.94 9.11
N THR A 221 21.71 11.19 8.69
CA THR A 221 21.47 12.32 9.59
C THR A 221 20.20 12.15 10.45
N GLU A 222 19.14 11.56 9.91
CA GLU A 222 17.93 11.27 10.70
C GLU A 222 18.12 10.04 11.61
N TYR A 223 18.77 8.99 11.10
CA TYR A 223 19.15 7.80 11.86
C TYR A 223 20.00 8.11 13.10
N GLY A 224 20.88 9.11 13.04
CA GLY A 224 21.69 9.57 14.17
C GLY A 224 20.88 10.07 15.38
N LYS A 225 19.61 10.44 15.19
CA LYS A 225 18.72 10.96 16.26
C LYS A 225 18.02 9.85 17.06
N ARG A 226 18.07 8.59 16.60
CA ARG A 226 17.20 7.49 17.09
C ARG A 226 17.14 7.37 18.61
N ASP A 227 18.28 7.36 19.30
CA ASP A 227 18.33 7.02 20.72
C ASP A 227 17.83 8.17 21.62
N ALA A 228 17.84 9.40 21.10
CA ALA A 228 17.23 10.56 21.76
C ALA A 228 15.71 10.65 21.52
N VAL A 229 15.22 10.17 20.36
CA VAL A 229 13.81 10.31 19.95
C VAL A 229 12.95 9.13 20.39
N VAL A 230 13.50 7.91 20.45
CA VAL A 230 12.75 6.69 20.83
C VAL A 230 12.14 6.78 22.24
N GLY A 231 12.80 7.49 23.17
CA GLY A 231 12.28 7.81 24.50
C GLY A 231 11.80 9.26 24.69
N GLY A 232 11.61 10.02 23.60
CA GLY A 232 11.26 11.43 23.63
C GLY A 232 9.77 11.73 23.40
N GLU A 233 9.48 13.01 23.15
CA GLU A 233 8.11 13.54 22.96
C GLU A 233 7.32 12.83 21.84
N PRO A 234 6.01 12.59 22.03
CA PRO A 234 5.22 11.69 21.17
C PRO A 234 5.12 12.16 19.72
N ASP A 235 5.06 13.46 19.44
CA ASP A 235 5.02 13.97 18.07
C ASP A 235 6.37 13.85 17.34
N ILE A 236 7.48 13.93 18.08
CA ILE A 236 8.83 13.71 17.53
C ILE A 236 9.02 12.21 17.29
N GLN A 237 8.61 11.37 18.24
CA GLN A 237 8.61 9.92 18.14
C GLN A 237 7.76 9.43 16.94
N LYS A 238 6.58 10.02 16.72
CA LYS A 238 5.69 9.73 15.58
C LYS A 238 6.33 10.07 14.23
N LYS A 239 6.97 11.25 14.09
CA LYS A 239 7.72 11.61 12.87
C LYS A 239 8.87 10.63 12.61
N PHE A 240 9.58 10.23 13.68
CA PHE A 240 10.63 9.23 13.59
C PHE A 240 10.11 7.84 13.22
N HIS A 241 8.93 7.41 13.68
CA HIS A 241 8.29 6.17 13.22
C HIS A 241 7.97 6.19 11.72
N SER A 242 7.51 7.32 11.18
CA SER A 242 7.35 7.46 9.71
C SER A 242 8.69 7.34 8.97
N PHE A 243 9.76 7.96 9.50
CA PHE A 243 11.12 7.78 8.96
C PHE A 243 11.59 6.32 9.00
N VAL A 244 11.37 5.59 10.10
CA VAL A 244 11.74 4.16 10.22
C VAL A 244 11.02 3.31 9.17
N LEU A 245 9.73 3.55 8.94
CA LEU A 245 8.95 2.80 7.94
C LEU A 245 9.37 3.17 6.52
N PHE A 246 9.62 4.45 6.23
CA PHE A 246 10.20 4.89 4.96
C PHE A 246 11.58 4.27 4.71
N LEU A 247 12.44 4.12 5.73
CA LEU A 247 13.74 3.46 5.58
C LEU A 247 13.58 1.95 5.29
N GLY A 248 12.51 1.33 5.79
CA GLY A 248 12.10 -0.03 5.44
C GLY A 248 11.71 -0.16 3.97
N GLU A 249 10.81 0.70 3.49
CA GLU A 249 10.41 0.76 2.08
C GLU A 249 11.62 1.05 1.16
N LEU A 250 12.50 1.97 1.57
CA LEU A 250 13.71 2.33 0.84
C LEU A 250 14.69 1.15 0.78
N TYR A 251 14.86 0.36 1.84
CA TYR A 251 15.68 -0.85 1.78
C TYR A 251 15.12 -1.90 0.80
N LEU A 252 13.80 -2.05 0.72
CA LEU A 252 13.18 -3.01 -0.19
C LEU A 252 13.34 -2.62 -1.66
N HIS A 253 13.20 -1.32 -1.97
CA HIS A 253 13.10 -0.78 -3.33
C HIS A 253 14.37 -0.13 -3.89
N LEU A 254 15.31 0.37 -3.06
CA LEU A 254 16.50 1.08 -3.54
C LEU A 254 17.56 0.11 -4.05
N GLU A 255 17.66 -0.01 -5.37
CA GLU A 255 18.59 -0.89 -6.04
C GLU A 255 19.98 -0.26 -6.22
N ILE A 256 21.01 -1.08 -6.02
CA ILE A 256 22.39 -0.77 -6.35
C ILE A 256 22.82 -1.72 -7.47
N LYS A 257 22.84 -1.18 -8.71
CA LYS A 257 23.39 -1.85 -9.88
C LYS A 257 24.84 -2.29 -9.61
N SER A 258 25.07 -3.61 -9.64
CA SER A 258 26.39 -4.22 -9.49
C SER A 258 27.06 -4.39 -10.85
N SER A 259 28.37 -4.15 -10.95
CA SER A 259 29.13 -4.35 -12.18
C SER A 259 29.37 -5.83 -12.54
N LYS A 260 29.00 -6.77 -11.65
CA LYS A 260 29.28 -8.22 -11.81
C LYS A 260 28.14 -9.13 -11.30
N GLY A 261 26.89 -8.66 -11.31
CA GLY A 261 25.76 -9.47 -10.86
C GLY A 261 24.41 -8.75 -10.92
N PRO A 262 23.33 -9.37 -10.43
CA PRO A 262 22.04 -8.71 -10.27
C PRO A 262 22.14 -7.49 -9.32
N PRO A 263 21.17 -6.57 -9.34
CA PRO A 263 21.12 -5.46 -8.39
C PRO A 263 21.15 -5.97 -6.94
N ASN A 264 21.94 -5.31 -6.09
CA ASN A 264 21.95 -5.58 -4.65
C ASN A 264 21.21 -4.47 -3.89
N ARG A 265 20.79 -4.74 -2.65
CA ARG A 265 20.26 -3.72 -1.73
C ARG A 265 21.40 -2.97 -1.04
N ALA A 266 21.07 -1.83 -0.45
CA ALA A 266 22.03 -1.03 0.30
C ALA A 266 22.38 -1.68 1.67
N ASP A 267 23.57 -2.26 1.81
CA ASP A 267 24.04 -2.89 3.05
C ASP A 267 24.11 -1.93 4.26
N VAL A 268 24.27 -0.63 4.00
CA VAL A 268 24.15 0.43 5.03
C VAL A 268 22.73 0.51 5.60
N LEU A 269 21.69 0.35 4.76
CA LEU A 269 20.30 0.31 5.21
C LEU A 269 19.99 -1.01 5.94
N LEU A 270 20.52 -2.14 5.47
CA LEU A 270 20.42 -3.43 6.16
C LEU A 270 20.98 -3.38 7.60
N THR A 271 22.03 -2.58 7.82
CA THR A 271 22.63 -2.36 9.14
C THR A 271 21.80 -1.36 9.95
N ALA A 272 21.41 -0.23 9.37
CA ALA A 272 20.58 0.77 10.04
C ALA A 272 19.22 0.21 10.49
N LEU A 273 18.56 -0.64 9.69
CA LEU A 273 17.28 -1.26 10.07
C LEU A 273 17.42 -2.23 11.25
N LYS A 274 18.52 -2.98 11.35
CA LYS A 274 18.84 -3.77 12.56
C LYS A 274 18.90 -2.84 13.78
N ASP A 275 19.70 -1.77 13.69
CA ASP A 275 19.96 -0.90 14.85
C ASP A 275 18.72 -0.07 15.25
N LEU A 276 17.88 0.33 14.29
CA LEU A 276 16.58 0.95 14.55
C LEU A 276 15.60 0.01 15.27
N LEU A 277 15.56 -1.27 14.88
CA LEU A 277 14.76 -2.27 15.58
C LEU A 277 15.28 -2.52 17.01
N ASP A 278 16.60 -2.57 17.21
CA ASP A 278 17.19 -2.66 18.54
C ASP A 278 16.87 -1.44 19.42
N SER A 279 16.95 -0.21 18.90
CA SER A 279 16.56 1.00 19.64
C SER A 279 15.06 0.96 19.99
N LEU A 280 14.17 0.70 19.02
CA LEU A 280 12.72 0.62 19.26
C LEU A 280 12.34 -0.44 20.30
N LEU A 281 12.96 -1.62 20.26
CA LEU A 281 12.74 -2.70 21.23
C LEU A 281 13.49 -2.48 22.56
N SER A 282 14.33 -1.44 22.68
CA SER A 282 14.96 -1.04 23.95
C SER A 282 14.04 -0.20 24.84
N VAL A 283 12.99 0.42 24.28
CA VAL A 283 12.03 1.26 25.01
C VAL A 283 10.61 0.77 24.71
N SER A 284 10.12 -0.15 25.54
CA SER A 284 8.90 -0.95 25.35
C SER A 284 7.57 -0.19 25.52
N VAL A 285 7.51 1.05 25.03
CA VAL A 285 6.29 1.85 24.87
C VAL A 285 5.53 1.36 23.64
N ASP A 286 4.21 1.19 23.77
CA ASP A 286 3.30 0.66 22.74
C ASP A 286 3.54 1.23 21.33
N ALA A 287 3.76 2.53 21.19
CA ALA A 287 3.99 3.17 19.89
C ALA A 287 5.30 2.67 19.21
N ASN A 288 6.40 2.53 19.97
CA ASN A 288 7.65 1.95 19.47
C ASN A 288 7.46 0.48 19.06
N LEU A 289 6.72 -0.28 19.87
CA LEU A 289 6.43 -1.69 19.61
C LEU A 289 5.55 -1.87 18.36
N ILE A 290 4.54 -1.02 18.16
CA ILE A 290 3.72 -0.98 16.93
C ILE A 290 4.59 -0.62 15.72
N CYS A 291 5.54 0.32 15.86
CA CYS A 291 6.48 0.66 14.80
C CYS A 291 7.39 -0.53 14.43
N ALA A 292 7.99 -1.19 15.43
CA ALA A 292 8.82 -2.38 15.22
C ALA A 292 8.04 -3.55 14.59
N VAL A 293 6.78 -3.79 15.00
CA VAL A 293 5.90 -4.78 14.38
C VAL A 293 5.60 -4.43 12.92
N LYS A 294 5.28 -3.17 12.62
CA LYS A 294 5.04 -2.73 11.24
C LYS A 294 6.28 -2.92 10.36
N LEU A 295 7.46 -2.51 10.83
CA LEU A 295 8.71 -2.67 10.11
C LEU A 295 9.04 -4.15 9.88
N LEU A 296 8.96 -5.00 10.92
CA LEU A 296 9.23 -6.44 10.76
C LEU A 296 8.19 -7.15 9.90
N LYS A 297 6.94 -6.69 9.84
CA LYS A 297 5.96 -7.21 8.86
C LYS A 297 6.25 -6.77 7.43
N LEU A 298 6.85 -5.59 7.22
CA LEU A 298 7.24 -5.09 5.91
C LEU A 298 8.53 -5.75 5.39
N THR A 299 9.55 -5.84 6.24
CA THR A 299 10.92 -6.20 5.81
C THR A 299 11.45 -7.51 6.40
N GLY A 300 10.77 -8.11 7.38
CA GLY A 300 11.33 -9.19 8.22
C GLY A 300 11.81 -10.42 7.45
N SER A 301 11.08 -10.85 6.43
CA SER A 301 11.49 -11.96 5.54
C SER A 301 12.79 -11.67 4.81
N VAL A 302 12.92 -10.48 4.21
CA VAL A 302 14.10 -10.06 3.46
C VAL A 302 15.30 -9.81 4.38
N LEU A 303 15.08 -9.19 5.54
CA LEU A 303 16.11 -8.99 6.57
C LEU A 303 16.65 -10.33 7.10
N ASP A 304 15.75 -11.27 7.40
CA ASP A 304 16.11 -12.60 7.91
C ASP A 304 16.95 -13.38 6.90
N ASP A 305 16.51 -13.47 5.64
CA ASP A 305 17.26 -14.16 4.59
C ASP A 305 18.65 -13.52 4.37
N ALA A 306 18.73 -12.19 4.40
CA ALA A 306 19.99 -11.45 4.26
C ALA A 306 20.94 -11.69 5.44
N TRP A 307 20.42 -11.70 6.67
CA TRP A 307 21.23 -11.96 7.87
C TRP A 307 21.64 -13.44 7.97
N LYS A 308 20.75 -14.39 7.68
CA LYS A 308 21.06 -15.83 7.56
C LYS A 308 22.17 -16.07 6.54
N LYS A 309 22.04 -15.51 5.32
CA LYS A 309 23.06 -15.60 4.25
C LYS A 309 24.41 -15.00 4.68
N GLY A 310 24.39 -13.98 5.53
CA GLY A 310 25.58 -13.38 6.14
C GLY A 310 26.08 -14.05 7.42
N GLY A 311 25.46 -15.16 7.87
CA GLY A 311 25.81 -15.84 9.12
C GLY A 311 25.55 -15.02 10.40
N LYS A 312 24.68 -14.00 10.34
CA LYS A 312 24.44 -13.04 11.44
C LYS A 312 23.19 -13.46 12.23
N PRO A 313 23.28 -13.77 13.54
CA PRO A 313 22.13 -14.17 14.36
C PRO A 313 21.32 -12.95 14.84
N TYR A 314 20.97 -12.04 13.93
CA TYR A 314 20.30 -10.78 14.27
C TYR A 314 18.79 -10.96 14.41
N MET A 315 18.14 -11.73 13.53
CA MET A 315 16.70 -11.97 13.66
C MET A 315 16.38 -12.72 14.95
N ASP A 316 17.18 -13.73 15.28
CA ASP A 316 16.94 -14.58 16.46
C ASP A 316 17.11 -13.78 17.76
N LYS A 317 18.06 -12.82 17.80
CA LYS A 317 18.21 -11.86 18.91
C LYS A 317 17.04 -10.88 19.01
N LEU A 318 16.52 -10.38 17.88
CA LEU A 318 15.34 -9.50 17.87
C LEU A 318 14.09 -10.24 18.35
N ILE A 319 13.93 -11.52 17.99
CA ILE A 319 12.84 -12.37 18.46
C ILE A 319 12.97 -12.66 19.94
N GLN A 320 14.15 -13.05 20.45
CA GLN A 320 14.41 -13.20 21.88
C GLN A 320 14.09 -11.90 22.66
N ARG A 321 14.36 -10.73 22.05
CA ARG A 321 14.04 -9.42 22.64
C ARG A 321 12.53 -9.13 22.65
N ILE A 322 11.80 -9.51 21.60
CA ILE A 322 10.33 -9.47 21.55
C ILE A 322 9.73 -10.42 22.60
N GLU A 323 10.27 -11.63 22.75
CA GLU A 323 9.88 -12.59 23.79
C GLU A 323 10.15 -12.04 25.20
N THR A 324 11.25 -11.31 25.41
CA THR A 324 11.53 -10.62 26.68
C THR A 324 10.46 -9.55 26.98
N VAL A 325 10.15 -8.69 26.00
CA VAL A 325 9.06 -7.69 26.11
C VAL A 325 7.67 -8.34 26.29
N LEU A 326 7.49 -9.58 25.83
CA LEU A 326 6.29 -10.38 26.08
C LEU A 326 6.27 -11.04 27.47
N LEU A 327 7.40 -11.22 28.15
CA LEU A 327 7.40 -11.61 29.57
C LEU A 327 7.08 -10.42 30.48
N ASP A 328 7.53 -9.24 30.10
CA ASP A 328 7.19 -7.99 30.78
C ASP A 328 5.70 -7.63 30.65
N ALA A 329 5.19 -6.90 31.65
CA ALA A 329 3.80 -6.47 31.76
C ALA A 329 3.56 -5.01 31.31
N THR A 330 4.50 -4.41 30.55
CA THR A 330 4.50 -2.98 30.24
C THR A 330 3.65 -2.58 29.03
N CYS A 331 3.45 -3.48 28.07
CA CYS A 331 2.70 -3.21 26.83
C CYS A 331 1.22 -3.57 26.94
N SER A 332 0.35 -2.87 26.19
CA SER A 332 -1.09 -3.15 26.21
C SER A 332 -1.43 -4.53 25.63
N ARG A 333 -2.58 -5.08 26.03
CA ARG A 333 -3.09 -6.39 25.56
C ARG A 333 -3.04 -6.54 24.04
N ASP A 334 -3.38 -5.49 23.30
CA ASP A 334 -3.50 -5.56 21.85
C ASP A 334 -2.13 -5.48 21.17
N VAL A 335 -1.18 -4.71 21.72
CA VAL A 335 0.24 -4.72 21.29
C VAL A 335 0.90 -6.06 21.63
N ARG A 336 0.66 -6.60 22.83
CA ARG A 336 1.07 -7.96 23.24
C ARG A 336 0.57 -9.02 22.25
N GLN A 337 -0.68 -8.91 21.80
CA GLN A 337 -1.24 -9.81 20.79
C GLN A 337 -0.63 -9.61 19.39
N MET A 338 -0.22 -8.39 19.02
CA MET A 338 0.53 -8.14 17.78
C MET A 338 1.92 -8.77 17.83
N LEU A 339 2.64 -8.64 18.95
CA LEU A 339 3.96 -9.23 19.16
C LEU A 339 3.92 -10.76 19.14
N LEU A 340 2.93 -11.39 19.80
CA LEU A 340 2.72 -12.84 19.73
C LEU A 340 2.51 -13.32 18.28
N LYS A 341 1.69 -12.62 17.50
CA LYS A 341 1.46 -12.91 16.07
C LYS A 341 2.70 -12.67 15.20
N LEU A 342 3.63 -11.83 15.64
CA LEU A 342 4.90 -11.62 14.94
C LEU A 342 5.87 -12.78 15.18
N VAL A 343 5.92 -13.34 16.39
CA VAL A 343 6.68 -14.57 16.70
C VAL A 343 6.07 -15.77 15.95
N GLU A 344 4.75 -15.90 15.91
CA GLU A 344 4.03 -16.91 15.11
C GLU A 344 4.32 -16.79 13.60
N LEU A 345 4.25 -15.57 13.05
CA LEU A 345 4.61 -15.27 11.66
C LEU A 345 6.06 -15.64 11.37
N ARG A 346 6.98 -15.31 12.28
CA ARG A 346 8.40 -15.69 12.19
C ARG A 346 8.60 -17.20 12.16
N SER A 347 7.95 -17.95 13.06
CA SER A 347 8.07 -19.41 13.12
C SER A 347 7.47 -20.10 11.88
N SER A 348 6.48 -19.46 11.24
CA SER A 348 5.85 -19.90 10.00
C SER A 348 6.62 -19.47 8.74
N ASP A 349 7.94 -19.28 8.85
CA ASP A 349 8.85 -18.69 7.84
C ASP A 349 8.25 -17.47 7.09
N TRP A 350 7.73 -16.51 7.86
CA TRP A 350 7.09 -15.29 7.36
C TRP A 350 5.85 -15.52 6.46
N GLY A 351 5.22 -16.69 6.59
CA GLY A 351 4.06 -17.10 5.78
C GLY A 351 4.43 -17.68 4.41
N ARG A 352 5.71 -17.99 4.17
CA ARG A 352 6.18 -18.61 2.92
C ARG A 352 5.83 -20.09 2.89
N VAL A 353 5.14 -20.51 1.83
CA VAL A 353 4.84 -21.94 1.62
C VAL A 353 6.08 -22.64 1.06
N CYS A 354 6.64 -23.59 1.82
CA CYS A 354 7.77 -24.42 1.43
C CYS A 354 7.40 -25.39 0.29
N ALA A 355 7.41 -24.90 -0.97
CA ALA A 355 7.02 -25.65 -2.16
C ALA A 355 7.72 -27.01 -2.32
N ALA A 356 8.96 -27.15 -1.83
CA ALA A 356 9.72 -28.40 -1.86
C ALA A 356 9.01 -29.59 -1.18
N ALA A 357 8.30 -29.34 -0.06
CA ALA A 357 7.61 -30.40 0.68
C ALA A 357 6.27 -30.82 0.03
N ALA A 358 5.67 -29.95 -0.78
CA ALA A 358 4.49 -30.30 -1.56
C ALA A 358 4.86 -31.17 -2.77
N ALA A 359 6.00 -30.89 -3.41
CA ALA A 359 6.48 -31.66 -4.56
C ALA A 359 7.03 -33.05 -4.17
N SER A 360 7.71 -33.19 -3.03
CA SER A 360 8.31 -34.48 -2.61
C SER A 360 7.28 -35.56 -2.27
N ASN A 361 6.08 -35.15 -1.85
CA ASN A 361 5.03 -36.04 -1.35
C ASN A 361 3.97 -36.35 -2.41
N ALA A 362 4.17 -35.87 -3.64
CA ALA A 362 3.24 -35.99 -4.78
C ALA A 362 3.87 -36.78 -5.95
N THR A 363 4.60 -37.86 -5.65
CA THR A 363 4.94 -38.88 -6.64
C THR A 363 3.72 -39.81 -6.86
N PRO A 364 3.09 -39.82 -8.05
CA PRO A 364 1.82 -40.53 -8.27
C PRO A 364 1.98 -42.05 -8.43
N ASP A 365 3.20 -42.57 -8.59
CA ASP A 365 3.53 -43.97 -8.93
C ASP A 365 3.03 -45.05 -7.93
N ASN A 366 2.40 -44.65 -6.82
CA ASN A 366 2.02 -45.55 -5.72
C ASN A 366 0.50 -45.58 -5.43
N ASP A 367 -0.34 -44.90 -6.21
CA ASP A 367 -1.81 -45.08 -6.15
C ASP A 367 -2.32 -45.89 -7.35
N PRO A 368 -2.77 -47.16 -7.15
CA PRO A 368 -3.33 -47.97 -8.24
C PRO A 368 -4.65 -47.41 -8.82
N ASN A 369 -5.28 -46.42 -8.20
CA ASN A 369 -6.44 -45.71 -8.76
C ASN A 369 -6.08 -44.49 -9.62
N TYR A 370 -4.79 -44.11 -9.74
CA TYR A 370 -4.38 -42.94 -10.53
C TYR A 370 -4.86 -43.04 -11.99
N PHE A 371 -4.67 -44.22 -12.60
CA PHE A 371 -5.13 -44.54 -13.97
C PHE A 371 -6.65 -44.50 -14.17
N MET A 372 -7.47 -44.52 -13.11
CA MET A 372 -8.94 -44.50 -13.21
C MET A 372 -9.53 -43.08 -13.23
N ASN A 373 -8.71 -42.05 -13.07
CA ASN A 373 -9.15 -40.66 -12.96
C ASN A 373 -8.54 -39.72 -14.02
N GLU A 374 -7.87 -40.25 -15.05
CA GLU A 374 -7.42 -39.43 -16.18
C GLU A 374 -8.62 -38.87 -16.97
N PRO A 375 -8.63 -37.57 -17.32
CA PRO A 375 -9.61 -37.02 -18.25
C PRO A 375 -9.46 -37.66 -19.64
N THR A 376 -10.51 -38.31 -20.15
CA THR A 376 -10.56 -38.76 -21.54
C THR A 376 -10.66 -37.56 -22.47
N PHE A 377 -9.62 -37.32 -23.28
CA PHE A 377 -9.64 -36.30 -24.32
C PHE A 377 -10.23 -36.87 -25.61
N TYR A 378 -10.85 -36.03 -26.44
CA TYR A 378 -11.45 -36.43 -27.72
C TYR A 378 -10.79 -35.67 -28.87
N THR A 379 -10.59 -36.33 -30.01
CA THR A 379 -10.15 -35.66 -31.25
C THR A 379 -11.25 -34.81 -31.87
N GLU A 380 -10.91 -33.99 -32.88
CA GLU A 380 -11.89 -33.24 -33.68
C GLU A 380 -12.94 -34.17 -34.34
N ASP A 381 -12.58 -35.44 -34.61
CA ASP A 381 -13.47 -36.51 -35.11
C ASP A 381 -14.25 -37.29 -34.02
N GLY A 382 -14.08 -36.95 -32.74
CA GLY A 382 -14.78 -37.60 -31.62
C GLY A 382 -14.17 -38.93 -31.13
N THR A 383 -12.94 -39.28 -31.51
CA THR A 383 -12.25 -40.47 -31.00
C THR A 383 -11.59 -40.18 -29.65
N PRO A 384 -11.83 -40.99 -28.60
CA PRO A 384 -11.21 -40.80 -27.29
C PRO A 384 -9.73 -41.22 -27.27
N PHE A 385 -8.90 -40.49 -26.50
CA PHE A 385 -7.52 -40.82 -26.17
C PHE A 385 -7.15 -40.37 -24.74
N THR A 386 -6.15 -41.03 -24.14
CA THR A 386 -5.63 -40.79 -22.78
C THR A 386 -4.11 -40.60 -22.80
N ALA A 387 -3.49 -40.21 -21.68
CA ALA A 387 -2.05 -39.90 -21.65
C ALA A 387 -1.16 -41.17 -21.75
N ALA A 388 -1.76 -42.35 -21.62
CA ALA A 388 -1.14 -43.66 -21.73
C ALA A 388 -0.60 -44.03 -23.14
N ASP A 389 -0.79 -43.20 -24.17
CA ASP A 389 -0.19 -43.38 -25.51
C ASP A 389 0.84 -42.27 -25.82
N PRO A 390 2.14 -42.46 -25.49
CA PRO A 390 3.12 -41.37 -25.44
C PRO A 390 3.44 -40.73 -26.78
N GLY A 391 3.26 -41.46 -27.88
CA GLY A 391 3.56 -40.97 -29.23
C GLY A 391 2.53 -39.95 -29.73
N GLU A 392 1.24 -40.21 -29.46
CA GLU A 392 0.16 -39.38 -29.98
C GLU A 392 -0.06 -38.09 -29.16
N PHE A 393 0.06 -38.17 -27.84
CA PHE A 393 -0.19 -37.05 -26.93
C PHE A 393 0.79 -35.88 -27.20
N MET A 394 2.09 -36.18 -27.29
CA MET A 394 3.13 -35.21 -27.63
C MET A 394 2.87 -34.50 -28.97
N TYR A 395 2.51 -35.27 -30.01
CA TYR A 395 2.30 -34.73 -31.36
C TYR A 395 1.05 -33.83 -31.43
N LYS A 396 -0.03 -34.21 -30.74
CA LYS A 396 -1.27 -33.41 -30.68
C LYS A 396 -1.11 -32.13 -29.85
N CYS A 397 -0.44 -32.19 -28.70
CA CYS A 397 -0.20 -31.01 -27.85
C CYS A 397 0.68 -29.94 -28.52
N LEU A 398 1.70 -30.33 -29.29
CA LEU A 398 2.53 -29.40 -30.06
C LEU A 398 1.75 -28.63 -31.15
N ASN A 399 0.79 -29.30 -31.80
CA ASN A 399 -0.06 -28.65 -32.80
C ASN A 399 -1.08 -27.69 -32.16
N TYR A 400 -1.56 -28.00 -30.95
CA TYR A 400 -2.50 -27.13 -30.23
C TYR A 400 -1.85 -25.80 -29.79
N THR A 401 -0.63 -25.84 -29.26
CA THR A 401 0.10 -24.62 -28.87
C THR A 401 0.45 -23.72 -30.06
N GLN A 402 0.74 -24.30 -31.23
CA GLN A 402 0.95 -23.51 -32.47
C GLN A 402 -0.34 -22.87 -33.01
N LYS A 403 -1.52 -23.49 -32.85
CA LYS A 403 -2.81 -22.85 -33.20
C LYS A 403 -3.11 -21.64 -32.30
N VAL A 404 -2.68 -21.65 -31.03
CA VAL A 404 -2.97 -20.58 -30.06
C VAL A 404 -2.13 -19.32 -30.27
N GLN A 405 -0.87 -19.42 -30.73
CA GLN A 405 -0.03 -18.23 -31.04
C GLN A 405 -0.33 -17.58 -32.41
N LYS A 406 -1.50 -17.80 -33.00
CA LYS A 406 -1.96 -17.21 -34.26
C LYS A 406 -3.38 -16.63 -34.19
N LYS A 407 -3.76 -16.12 -33.02
CA LYS A 407 -4.96 -15.29 -32.80
C LYS A 407 -4.63 -14.11 -31.90
#